data_AF-A0A7Y4JXM2-F1
#
_entry.id   AF-A0A7Y4JXM2-F1
#
_cell.length_a   1.000
_cell.length_b   1.000
_cell.length_c   1.000
_cell.angle_alpha   90.00
_cell.angle_beta   90.00
_cell.angle_gamma   90.00
#
_symmetry.space_group_name_H-M   'P 1'
#
loop_
_entity.id
_entity.type
_entity.pdbx_description
1 polymer ?
#
loop_
_entity_poly.entity_id
_entity_poly.type
_entity_poly.pdbx_seq_one_letter_code
_entity_poly.pdbx_strand_id
1 'polypeptide(L)'
;MMRALVAVLAGAVVLSACSEGVSPLPPPAVKPGPGSGSVTPVEPTDVLAGGGSVAKPPPQASVDEEPPPDEEPPPAPLPPPSGSAVVVGAGSEPTALAEVQQVDVDFVVSGVRTKGQVDVEFIAPGGRPYEKRSATVEAPPEETRTLRYSLPVAGTPVSMSRMTGTWQVRFFLDGAQLATASFTLEP
;
A
#
# COMPACT_ATOMS: atom_id res chain seq x y z
N MET A 1 -5.89 55.46 -19.36
CA MET A 1 -4.64 55.66 -18.60
C MET A 1 -4.68 54.73 -17.39
N MET A 2 -3.75 53.77 -17.31
CA MET A 2 -3.06 53.25 -16.12
C MET A 2 -2.37 51.94 -16.56
N ARG A 3 -1.06 52.01 -16.76
CA ARG A 3 -0.18 50.85 -17.00
C ARG A 3 0.33 50.41 -15.63
N ALA A 4 0.11 49.15 -15.26
CA ALA A 4 0.74 48.55 -14.09
C ALA A 4 1.95 47.72 -14.55
N LEU A 5 3.14 48.21 -14.22
CA LEU A 5 4.41 47.49 -14.34
C LEU A 5 4.49 46.47 -13.21
N VAL A 6 4.63 45.19 -13.55
CA VAL A 6 4.96 44.13 -12.59
C VAL A 6 6.42 43.73 -12.80
N ALA A 7 7.22 43.92 -11.76
CA ALA A 7 8.63 43.57 -11.72
C ALA A 7 8.81 42.04 -11.62
N VAL A 8 9.65 41.48 -12.48
CA VAL A 8 10.05 40.07 -12.44
C VAL A 8 11.33 39.96 -11.62
N LEU A 9 11.24 39.37 -10.44
CA LEU A 9 12.38 38.93 -9.63
C LEU A 9 12.86 37.58 -10.15
N ALA A 10 14.03 37.58 -10.77
CA ALA A 10 14.73 36.36 -11.19
C ALA A 10 15.39 35.71 -9.96
N GLY A 11 14.83 34.58 -9.51
CA GLY A 11 15.44 33.72 -8.50
C GLY A 11 16.18 32.57 -9.16
N ALA A 12 17.51 32.57 -9.06
CA ALA A 12 18.37 31.45 -9.42
C ALA A 12 18.26 30.34 -8.37
N VAL A 13 18.09 29.09 -8.80
CA VAL A 13 18.27 27.91 -7.94
C VAL A 13 19.19 26.94 -8.69
N VAL A 14 20.44 26.89 -8.25
CA VAL A 14 21.42 25.85 -8.62
C VAL A 14 21.68 25.06 -7.36
N LEU A 15 21.26 23.80 -7.31
CA LEU A 15 21.77 22.80 -6.36
C LEU A 15 21.79 21.43 -7.04
N SER A 16 22.91 21.13 -7.71
CA SER A 16 23.29 19.77 -8.08
C SER A 16 23.86 19.08 -6.83
N ALA A 17 23.10 18.18 -6.23
CA ALA A 17 23.61 17.28 -5.21
C ALA A 17 24.04 15.97 -5.87
N CYS A 18 25.34 15.84 -6.14
CA CYS A 18 25.99 14.57 -6.43
C CYS A 18 25.92 13.71 -5.16
N SER A 19 25.18 12.60 -5.21
CA SER A 19 25.25 11.59 -4.16
C SER A 19 26.36 10.61 -4.54
N GLU A 20 27.51 10.73 -3.88
CA GLU A 20 28.58 9.74 -3.91
C GLU A 20 28.05 8.38 -3.41
N GLY A 21 28.35 7.34 -4.17
CA GLY A 21 27.94 5.97 -3.89
C GLY A 21 28.65 5.40 -2.66
N VAL A 22 27.89 5.12 -1.60
CA VAL A 22 28.30 4.22 -0.53
C VAL A 22 28.06 2.78 -1.00
N SER A 23 29.15 2.05 -1.24
CA SER A 23 29.09 0.59 -1.40
C SER A 23 28.79 -0.05 -0.04
N PRO A 24 27.84 -1.00 0.06
CA PRO A 24 27.66 -1.78 1.26
C PRO A 24 28.82 -2.77 1.46
N LEU A 25 29.41 -2.76 2.65
CA LEU A 25 30.34 -3.80 3.09
C LEU A 25 29.60 -5.15 3.18
N PRO A 26 30.18 -6.28 2.74
CA PRO A 26 29.59 -7.59 2.96
C PRO A 26 29.63 -7.99 4.44
N PRO A 27 28.65 -8.76 4.94
CA PRO A 27 28.64 -9.25 6.31
C PRO A 27 29.74 -10.30 6.56
N PRO A 28 30.24 -10.43 7.81
CA PRO A 28 31.29 -11.37 8.14
C PRO A 28 30.83 -12.83 7.99
N ALA A 29 31.70 -13.64 7.40
CA ALA A 29 31.50 -15.09 7.24
C ALA A 29 31.47 -15.79 8.60
N VAL A 30 30.33 -16.38 8.95
CA VAL A 30 30.20 -17.31 10.08
C VAL A 30 30.86 -18.62 9.67
N LYS A 31 31.97 -18.98 10.34
CA LYS A 31 32.56 -20.33 10.21
C LYS A 31 31.80 -21.31 11.12
N PRO A 32 31.37 -22.48 10.61
CA PRO A 32 30.77 -23.54 11.40
C PRO A 32 31.77 -24.12 12.42
N GLY A 33 31.30 -24.36 13.65
CA GLY A 33 32.08 -25.03 14.69
C GLY A 33 32.21 -26.54 14.43
N PRO A 34 33.36 -27.14 14.73
CA PRO A 34 33.47 -28.58 14.84
C PRO A 34 33.30 -28.99 16.32
N GLY A 35 32.25 -29.76 16.60
CA GLY A 35 32.16 -30.52 17.85
C GLY A 35 33.15 -31.68 17.88
N SER A 36 33.61 -32.05 19.08
CA SER A 36 34.06 -33.41 19.40
C SER A 36 34.42 -33.55 20.88
N GLY A 37 33.78 -34.53 21.53
CA GLY A 37 34.28 -35.30 22.68
C GLY A 37 34.35 -34.54 24.02
N SER A 38 34.07 -35.13 25.17
CA SER A 38 34.05 -36.54 25.53
C SER A 38 33.17 -36.73 26.78
N VAL A 39 32.35 -37.77 26.75
CA VAL A 39 31.66 -38.32 27.89
C VAL A 39 32.69 -39.12 28.69
N THR A 40 32.92 -38.79 29.94
CA THR A 40 33.63 -39.66 30.89
C THR A 40 32.60 -40.48 31.67
N PRO A 41 32.60 -41.82 31.56
CA PRO A 41 31.79 -42.72 32.39
C PRO A 41 32.34 -42.75 33.82
N VAL A 42 31.46 -42.74 34.82
CA VAL A 42 31.83 -43.02 36.22
C VAL A 42 31.14 -44.30 36.65
N GLU A 43 31.94 -45.24 37.16
CA GLU A 43 31.58 -46.59 37.55
C GLU A 43 30.57 -46.69 38.71
N PRO A 44 29.84 -47.82 38.83
CA PRO A 44 28.88 -48.06 39.90
C PRO A 44 29.60 -48.54 41.18
N THR A 45 29.56 -47.74 42.24
CA THR A 45 30.03 -48.17 43.56
C THR A 45 28.92 -48.87 44.33
N ASP A 46 29.26 -50.10 44.71
CA ASP A 46 28.49 -51.08 45.46
C ASP A 46 28.11 -50.62 46.90
N VAL A 47 27.06 -51.24 47.41
CA VAL A 47 26.30 -50.95 48.62
C VAL A 47 27.07 -51.14 49.94
N LEU A 48 26.85 -50.26 50.92
CA LEU A 48 27.03 -50.57 52.34
C LEU A 48 25.83 -50.08 53.17
N ALA A 49 25.28 -51.02 53.93
CA ALA A 49 24.12 -50.89 54.78
C ALA A 49 24.26 -49.80 55.86
N GLY A 50 23.21 -48.99 56.01
CA GLY A 50 23.08 -48.04 57.11
C GLY A 50 21.61 -47.70 57.33
N GLY A 51 21.02 -48.26 58.38
CA GLY A 51 19.66 -47.95 58.79
C GLY A 51 19.49 -46.49 59.18
N GLY A 52 18.39 -45.90 58.72
CA GLY A 52 17.96 -44.56 59.11
C GLY A 52 16.50 -44.37 58.72
N SER A 53 15.62 -44.32 59.72
CA SER A 53 14.19 -44.02 59.57
C SER A 53 13.99 -42.69 58.84
N VAL A 54 13.33 -42.70 57.69
CA VAL A 54 12.93 -41.47 56.99
C VAL A 54 11.43 -41.27 57.19
N ALA A 55 11.10 -40.08 57.69
CA ALA A 55 9.76 -39.60 57.98
C ALA A 55 8.85 -39.60 56.75
N LYS A 56 7.56 -39.81 57.00
CA LYS A 56 6.47 -39.75 56.02
C LYS A 56 6.48 -38.39 55.27
N PRO A 57 6.44 -38.37 53.93
CA PRO A 57 6.33 -37.11 53.18
C PRO A 57 4.96 -36.47 53.43
N PRO A 58 4.85 -35.13 53.44
CA PRO A 58 3.55 -34.46 53.44
C PRO A 58 2.80 -34.75 52.14
N PRO A 59 1.46 -34.73 52.15
CA PRO A 59 0.66 -34.99 50.95
C PRO A 59 0.99 -33.95 49.87
N GLN A 60 1.32 -34.42 48.67
CA GLN A 60 1.50 -33.57 47.49
C GLN A 60 0.17 -32.88 47.20
N ALA A 61 0.19 -31.55 47.14
CA ALA A 61 -0.92 -30.77 46.61
C ALA A 61 -1.13 -31.20 45.15
N SER A 62 -2.36 -31.56 44.81
CA SER A 62 -2.79 -31.80 43.43
C SER A 62 -2.43 -30.57 42.61
N VAL A 63 -1.54 -30.74 41.64
CA VAL A 63 -1.36 -29.75 40.59
C VAL A 63 -2.63 -29.87 39.74
N ASP A 64 -3.56 -28.93 39.88
CA ASP A 64 -4.59 -28.70 38.88
C ASP A 64 -3.85 -28.32 37.59
N GLU A 65 -3.71 -29.28 36.69
CA GLU A 65 -3.16 -29.07 35.35
C GLU A 65 -4.23 -28.27 34.58
N GLU A 66 -4.09 -26.95 34.63
CA GLU A 66 -4.88 -26.03 33.82
C GLU A 66 -4.72 -26.46 32.35
N PRO A 67 -5.81 -26.75 31.62
CA PRO A 67 -5.69 -27.12 30.22
C PRO A 67 -4.94 -26.01 29.47
N PRO A 68 -4.07 -26.36 28.49
CA PRO A 68 -3.33 -25.37 27.76
C PRO A 68 -4.30 -24.36 27.14
N PRO A 69 -3.94 -23.05 27.11
CA PRO A 69 -4.82 -22.04 26.53
C PRO A 69 -5.14 -22.45 25.09
N ASP A 70 -6.43 -22.40 24.73
CA ASP A 70 -6.89 -22.60 23.37
C ASP A 70 -6.10 -21.65 22.45
N GLU A 71 -5.21 -22.22 21.64
CA GLU A 71 -4.37 -21.46 20.73
C GLU A 71 -5.28 -20.93 19.60
N GLU A 72 -5.62 -19.64 19.69
CA GLU A 72 -6.49 -18.99 18.71
C GLU A 72 -5.87 -19.14 17.32
N PRO A 73 -6.62 -19.61 16.30
CA PRO A 73 -6.06 -19.84 14.98
C PRO A 73 -5.46 -18.53 14.43
N PRO A 74 -4.35 -18.62 13.67
CA PRO A 74 -3.67 -17.43 13.18
C PRO A 74 -4.62 -16.58 12.32
N PRO A 75 -4.49 -15.24 12.38
CA PRO A 75 -5.37 -14.35 11.64
C PRO A 75 -5.30 -14.65 10.14
N ALA A 76 -6.47 -14.69 9.51
CA ALA A 76 -6.56 -14.92 8.08
C ALA A 76 -5.80 -13.82 7.30
N PRO A 77 -5.10 -14.17 6.21
CA PRO A 77 -4.42 -13.19 5.39
C PRO A 77 -5.45 -12.24 4.75
N LEU A 78 -5.20 -10.94 4.84
CA LEU A 78 -6.06 -9.91 4.23
C LEU A 78 -6.04 -10.03 2.69
N PRO A 79 -7.18 -9.80 2.02
CA PRO A 79 -7.23 -9.80 0.57
C PRO A 79 -6.34 -8.70 -0.03
N PRO A 80 -5.82 -8.89 -1.25
CA PRO A 80 -5.09 -7.84 -1.96
C PRO A 80 -6.02 -6.67 -2.29
N PRO A 81 -5.48 -5.44 -2.42
CA PRO A 81 -6.28 -4.30 -2.84
C PRO A 81 -6.84 -4.51 -4.24
N SER A 82 -8.08 -4.07 -4.44
CA SER A 82 -8.79 -4.16 -5.72
C SER A 82 -9.50 -2.84 -6.01
N GLY A 83 -9.74 -2.57 -7.29
CA GLY A 83 -10.47 -1.39 -7.70
C GLY A 83 -11.30 -1.61 -8.95
N SER A 84 -12.39 -0.88 -9.07
CA SER A 84 -13.20 -0.78 -10.28
C SER A 84 -13.56 0.68 -10.54
N ALA A 85 -13.68 1.05 -11.81
CA ALA A 85 -13.98 2.43 -12.19
C ALA A 85 -15.11 2.46 -13.21
N VAL A 86 -16.01 3.42 -13.07
CA VAL A 86 -17.13 3.63 -13.99
C VAL A 86 -17.28 5.11 -14.27
N VAL A 87 -17.43 5.45 -15.55
CA VAL A 87 -17.80 6.82 -15.95
C VAL A 87 -19.28 6.99 -15.66
N VAL A 88 -19.65 8.12 -15.05
CA VAL A 88 -21.02 8.39 -14.64
C VAL A 88 -21.54 9.67 -15.31
N GLY A 89 -22.80 9.64 -15.74
CA GLY A 89 -23.43 10.77 -16.40
C GLY A 89 -22.86 11.05 -17.80
N ALA A 90 -22.60 12.33 -18.10
CA ALA A 90 -22.07 12.76 -19.39
C ALA A 90 -20.67 12.14 -19.63
N GLY A 91 -20.51 11.40 -20.72
CA GLY A 91 -19.32 10.61 -21.03
C GLY A 91 -19.43 9.10 -20.78
N SER A 92 -20.53 8.62 -20.19
CA SER A 92 -20.80 7.15 -20.12
C SER A 92 -21.01 6.55 -21.51
N GLU A 93 -21.47 7.39 -22.45
CA GLU A 93 -21.59 7.11 -23.87
C GLU A 93 -20.80 8.19 -24.65
N PRO A 94 -20.45 7.96 -25.93
CA PRO A 94 -19.92 9.01 -26.79
C PRO A 94 -20.82 10.24 -26.76
N THR A 95 -20.26 11.38 -26.39
CA THR A 95 -21.01 12.63 -26.18
C THR A 95 -20.31 13.78 -26.88
N ALA A 96 -21.08 14.67 -27.52
CA ALA A 96 -20.53 15.85 -28.18
C ALA A 96 -19.81 16.76 -27.20
N LEU A 97 -18.59 17.18 -27.53
CA LEU A 97 -17.73 18.03 -26.71
C LEU A 97 -18.43 19.34 -26.30
N ALA A 98 -19.28 19.89 -27.17
CA ALA A 98 -20.03 21.11 -26.91
C ALA A 98 -21.12 20.97 -25.84
N GLU A 99 -21.59 19.74 -25.57
CA GLU A 99 -22.68 19.45 -24.62
C GLU A 99 -22.16 19.01 -23.25
N VAL A 100 -20.87 18.66 -23.15
CA VAL A 100 -20.26 18.17 -21.92
C VAL A 100 -19.72 19.31 -21.08
N GLN A 101 -20.32 19.50 -19.90
CA GLN A 101 -19.79 20.44 -18.90
C GLN A 101 -18.63 19.83 -18.12
N GLN A 102 -18.79 18.58 -17.71
CA GLN A 102 -17.82 17.80 -16.95
C GLN A 102 -18.04 16.31 -17.20
N VAL A 103 -16.98 15.51 -17.04
CA VAL A 103 -17.06 14.05 -17.02
C VAL A 103 -16.71 13.58 -15.62
N ASP A 104 -17.61 12.80 -15.02
CA ASP A 104 -17.44 12.25 -13.69
C ASP A 104 -17.06 10.77 -13.78
N VAL A 105 -16.16 10.33 -12.91
CA VAL A 105 -15.73 8.93 -12.80
C VAL A 105 -15.77 8.52 -11.34
N ASP A 106 -16.53 7.47 -11.06
CA ASP A 106 -16.57 6.82 -9.76
C ASP A 106 -15.54 5.70 -9.74
N PHE A 107 -14.64 5.77 -8.77
CA PHE A 107 -13.66 4.75 -8.47
C PHE A 107 -13.99 4.08 -7.15
N VAL A 108 -14.26 2.79 -7.20
CA VAL A 108 -14.54 1.95 -6.04
C VAL A 108 -13.26 1.20 -5.70
N VAL A 109 -12.79 1.33 -4.46
CA VAL A 109 -11.55 0.71 -3.96
C VAL A 109 -11.83 -0.08 -2.68
N SER A 110 -11.22 -1.25 -2.57
CA SER A 110 -11.25 -2.12 -1.39
C SER A 110 -9.85 -2.63 -1.04
N GLY A 111 -9.67 -3.14 0.19
CA GLY A 111 -8.37 -3.65 0.66
C GLY A 111 -7.36 -2.56 1.01
N VAL A 112 -7.83 -1.36 1.35
CA VAL A 112 -6.98 -0.26 1.83
C VAL A 112 -6.40 -0.62 3.20
N ARG A 113 -5.08 -0.53 3.36
CA ARG A 113 -4.39 -0.92 4.61
C ARG A 113 -4.44 0.22 5.64
N THR A 114 -5.64 0.51 6.15
CA THR A 114 -5.96 1.64 7.05
C THR A 114 -5.87 3.01 6.36
N LYS A 115 -4.79 3.26 5.62
CA LYS A 115 -4.52 4.48 4.88
C LYS A 115 -3.79 4.15 3.60
N GLY A 116 -4.21 4.75 2.49
CA GLY A 116 -3.52 4.64 1.20
C GLY A 116 -3.65 5.92 0.40
N GLN A 117 -2.74 6.10 -0.56
CA GLN A 117 -2.80 7.20 -1.51
C GLN A 117 -3.40 6.71 -2.82
N VAL A 118 -4.54 7.29 -3.21
CA VAL A 118 -5.15 7.06 -4.51
C VAL A 118 -4.69 8.16 -5.47
N ASP A 119 -4.06 7.75 -6.57
CA ASP A 119 -3.78 8.64 -7.69
C ASP A 119 -4.77 8.37 -8.82
N VAL A 120 -5.29 9.42 -9.43
CA VAL A 120 -6.04 9.36 -10.69
C VAL A 120 -5.27 10.12 -11.77
N GLU A 121 -5.19 9.53 -12.95
CA GLU A 121 -4.54 10.13 -14.13
C GLU A 121 -5.52 10.15 -15.30
N PHE A 122 -5.85 11.34 -15.79
CA PHE A 122 -6.61 11.55 -17.01
C PHE A 122 -5.64 11.64 -18.19
N ILE A 123 -5.79 10.75 -19.16
CA ILE A 123 -4.99 10.66 -20.38
C ILE A 123 -5.82 11.21 -21.55
N ALA A 124 -5.28 12.22 -22.22
CA ALA A 124 -5.89 12.79 -23.40
C ALA A 124 -5.90 11.79 -24.57
N PRO A 125 -6.75 11.98 -25.60
CA PRO A 125 -6.83 11.08 -26.75
C PRO A 125 -5.51 10.89 -27.52
N GLY A 126 -4.57 11.83 -27.40
CA GLY A 126 -3.21 11.69 -27.92
C GLY A 126 -2.27 10.82 -27.07
N GLY A 127 -2.76 10.15 -26.03
CA GLY A 127 -1.99 9.28 -25.14
C GLY A 127 -1.13 9.99 -24.10
N ARG A 128 -1.20 11.33 -24.00
CA ARG A 128 -0.44 12.12 -23.04
C ARG A 128 -1.23 12.32 -21.75
N PRO A 129 -0.58 12.25 -20.57
CA PRO A 129 -1.20 12.69 -19.33
C PRO A 129 -1.65 14.14 -19.46
N TYR A 130 -2.93 14.38 -19.20
CA TYR A 130 -3.53 15.71 -19.16
C TYR A 130 -3.55 16.25 -17.72
N GLU A 131 -4.01 15.44 -16.78
CA GLU A 131 -4.14 15.83 -15.38
C GLU A 131 -3.90 14.64 -14.47
N LYS A 132 -3.16 14.86 -13.39
CA LYS A 132 -2.98 13.88 -12.31
C LYS A 132 -3.44 14.51 -11.00
N ARG A 133 -4.26 13.77 -10.23
CA ARG A 133 -4.71 14.16 -8.89
C ARG A 133 -4.43 13.04 -7.90
N SER A 134 -4.21 13.42 -6.65
CA SER A 134 -3.96 12.49 -5.55
C SER A 134 -4.92 12.77 -4.41
N ALA A 135 -5.43 11.72 -3.78
CA ALA A 135 -6.27 11.80 -2.60
C ALA A 135 -5.86 10.72 -1.59
N THR A 136 -5.86 11.07 -0.32
CA THR A 136 -5.69 10.08 0.75
C THR A 136 -7.03 9.41 1.02
N VAL A 137 -7.05 8.08 1.04
CA VAL A 137 -8.21 7.28 1.47
C VAL A 137 -7.87 6.60 2.78
N GLU A 138 -8.73 6.77 3.77
CA GLU A 138 -8.65 6.09 5.06
C GLU A 138 -9.86 5.18 5.21
N ALA A 139 -9.59 3.88 5.30
CA ALA A 139 -10.60 2.83 5.41
C ALA A 139 -10.00 1.57 6.02
N PRO A 140 -10.76 0.82 6.84
CA PRO A 140 -10.41 -0.54 7.21
C PRO A 140 -10.24 -1.43 5.97
N PRO A 141 -9.38 -2.48 6.02
CA PRO A 141 -9.16 -3.37 4.88
C PRO A 141 -10.42 -4.04 4.32
N GLU A 142 -11.40 -4.32 5.19
CA GLU A 142 -12.67 -4.96 4.84
C GLU A 142 -13.70 -3.99 4.25
N GLU A 143 -13.46 -2.68 4.34
CA GLU A 143 -14.38 -1.66 3.86
C GLU A 143 -14.09 -1.27 2.42
N THR A 144 -15.16 -1.03 1.66
CA THR A 144 -15.08 -0.49 0.31
C THR A 144 -15.36 1.01 0.33
N ARG A 145 -14.58 1.80 -0.41
CA ARG A 145 -14.78 3.24 -0.56
C ARG A 145 -15.01 3.62 -2.01
N THR A 146 -15.91 4.58 -2.22
CA THR A 146 -16.16 5.19 -3.52
C THR A 146 -15.63 6.61 -3.53
N LEU A 147 -14.77 6.91 -4.50
CA LEU A 147 -14.17 8.22 -4.73
C LEU A 147 -14.67 8.74 -6.08
N ARG A 148 -15.20 9.97 -6.12
CA ARG A 148 -15.64 10.62 -7.35
C ARG A 148 -14.60 11.63 -7.82
N TYR A 149 -14.24 11.52 -9.10
CA TYR A 149 -13.32 12.44 -9.76
C TYR A 149 -13.98 13.05 -10.98
N SER A 150 -13.85 14.37 -11.11
CA SER A 150 -14.49 15.14 -12.19
C SER A 150 -13.46 15.80 -13.08
N LEU A 151 -13.54 15.62 -14.40
CA LEU A 151 -12.77 16.36 -15.40
C LEU A 151 -13.65 17.49 -15.96
N PRO A 152 -13.37 18.77 -15.66
CA PRO A 152 -14.12 19.87 -16.23
C PRO A 152 -13.78 20.06 -17.71
N VAL A 153 -14.81 20.15 -18.56
CA VAL A 153 -14.67 20.19 -20.02
C VAL A 153 -15.01 21.59 -20.55
N ALA A 154 -16.19 22.10 -20.22
CA ALA A 154 -16.64 23.40 -20.70
C ALA A 154 -15.83 24.54 -20.09
N GLY A 155 -15.35 25.46 -20.93
CA GLY A 155 -14.55 26.60 -20.50
C GLY A 155 -13.11 26.25 -20.09
N THR A 156 -12.66 25.02 -20.30
CA THR A 156 -11.28 24.58 -20.03
C THR A 156 -10.50 24.34 -21.34
N PRO A 157 -9.17 24.09 -21.27
CA PRO A 157 -8.39 23.74 -22.44
C PRO A 157 -8.91 22.53 -23.23
N VAL A 158 -9.65 21.62 -22.58
CA VAL A 158 -10.31 20.47 -23.22
C VAL A 158 -11.26 20.93 -24.32
N SER A 159 -12.19 21.84 -24.00
CA SER A 159 -13.13 22.39 -24.98
C SER A 159 -12.48 23.39 -25.94
N MET A 160 -11.66 24.31 -25.42
CA MET A 160 -11.02 25.37 -26.22
C MET A 160 -10.07 24.83 -27.30
N SER A 161 -9.37 23.74 -27.00
CA SER A 161 -8.43 23.09 -27.92
C SER A 161 -9.06 21.95 -28.72
N ARG A 162 -10.39 21.76 -28.60
CA ARG A 162 -11.13 20.68 -29.27
C ARG A 162 -10.51 19.31 -29.05
N MET A 163 -10.24 18.96 -27.78
CA MET A 163 -9.62 17.68 -27.41
C MET A 163 -10.63 16.53 -27.49
N THR A 164 -10.94 16.13 -28.71
CA THR A 164 -11.92 15.08 -29.04
C THR A 164 -11.25 13.71 -29.19
N GLY A 165 -12.03 12.66 -29.08
CA GLY A 165 -11.59 11.27 -29.12
C GLY A 165 -11.74 10.55 -27.78
N THR A 166 -11.15 9.36 -27.69
CA THR A 166 -11.24 8.51 -26.50
C THR A 166 -10.23 8.94 -25.45
N TRP A 167 -10.73 9.32 -24.30
CA TRP A 167 -9.96 9.58 -23.09
C TRP A 167 -9.83 8.30 -22.26
N GLN A 168 -8.73 8.18 -21.54
CA GLN A 168 -8.51 7.10 -20.59
C GLN A 168 -8.31 7.69 -19.19
N VAL A 169 -8.86 7.03 -18.18
CA VAL A 169 -8.68 7.39 -16.77
C VAL A 169 -8.08 6.20 -16.04
N ARG A 170 -6.93 6.40 -15.42
CA ARG A 170 -6.17 5.34 -14.73
C ARG A 170 -6.17 5.63 -13.23
N PHE A 171 -6.41 4.60 -12.45
CA PHE A 171 -6.47 4.68 -10.99
C PHE A 171 -5.38 3.83 -10.38
N PHE A 172 -4.68 4.39 -9.40
CA PHE A 172 -3.59 3.74 -8.68
C PHE A 172 -3.82 3.84 -7.19
N LEU A 173 -3.44 2.80 -6.44
CA LEU A 173 -3.31 2.82 -4.99
C LEU A 173 -1.84 2.58 -4.63
N ASP A 174 -1.22 3.53 -3.93
CA ASP A 174 0.19 3.46 -3.51
C ASP A 174 1.15 3.13 -4.67
N GLY A 175 0.83 3.64 -5.87
CA GLY A 175 1.60 3.44 -7.11
C GLY A 175 1.23 2.20 -7.92
N ALA A 176 0.43 1.27 -7.39
CA ALA A 176 -0.07 0.11 -8.12
C ALA A 176 -1.36 0.45 -8.88
N GLN A 177 -1.39 0.23 -10.20
CA GLN A 177 -2.60 0.47 -11.00
C GLN A 177 -3.68 -0.57 -10.66
N LEU A 178 -4.86 -0.11 -10.24
CA LEU A 178 -5.97 -0.97 -9.86
C LEU A 178 -7.07 -1.02 -10.92
N ALA A 179 -7.35 0.10 -11.60
CA ALA A 179 -8.45 0.18 -12.55
C ALA A 179 -8.15 1.12 -13.73
N THR A 180 -8.95 0.97 -14.77
CA THR A 180 -8.97 1.86 -15.92
C THR A 180 -10.41 2.03 -16.39
N ALA A 181 -10.79 3.26 -16.71
CA ALA A 181 -12.03 3.60 -17.38
C ALA A 181 -11.73 4.42 -18.65
N SER A 182 -12.70 4.52 -19.55
CA SER A 182 -12.59 5.31 -20.77
C SER A 182 -13.91 5.98 -21.11
N PHE A 183 -13.83 7.16 -21.72
CA PHE A 183 -14.98 7.87 -22.28
C PHE A 183 -14.59 8.52 -23.60
N THR A 184 -15.57 8.86 -24.43
CA THR A 184 -15.32 9.47 -25.75
C THR A 184 -16.02 10.81 -25.87
N LEU A 185 -15.26 11.85 -26.23
CA LEU A 185 -15.78 13.17 -26.57
C LEU A 185 -15.79 13.34 -28.08
N GLU A 186 -16.97 13.53 -28.67
CA GLU A 186 -17.12 13.73 -30.11
C GLU A 186 -16.96 15.22 -30.50
N PRO A 187 -16.60 15.53 -31.75
CA PRO A 187 -16.41 16.91 -32.22
C PRO A 187 -17.60 17.86 -32.06
#